data_AF-A0A4R3JV63-F1
#
_entry.id   AF-A0A4R3JV63-F1
#
_cell.length_a   1.000
_cell.length_b   1.000
_cell.length_c   1.000
_cell.angle_alpha   90.00
_cell.angle_beta   90.00
_cell.angle_gamma   90.00
#
_symmetry.space_group_name_H-M   'P 1'
#
loop_
_entity.id
_entity.type
_entity.pdbx_description
1 polymer ?
#
loop_
_entity_poly.entity_id
_entity_poly.type
_entity_poly.pdbx_seq_one_letter_code
_entity_poly.pdbx_strand_id
1 'polypeptide(L)'
;MKNIGLTLKNARENKDYTQKRVMELTGINRKSLSGYENNVAEPDLNTFATLARLYDLSADEVLEIKPGHASLSLSRLETRMLLVFHSLSEERQREFLVQLEALSKYLGTQ
;
A
#
# COMPACT_ATOMS: atom_id res chain seq x y z
N MET A 1 -7.86 -4.43 17.97
CA MET A 1 -8.14 -4.44 16.53
C MET A 1 -8.54 -3.03 16.13
N LYS A 2 -7.89 -2.47 15.11
CA LYS A 2 -8.30 -1.17 14.56
C LYS A 2 -9.73 -1.23 14.07
N ASN A 3 -10.46 -0.14 14.32
CA ASN A 3 -11.83 -0.01 13.90
C ASN A 3 -11.87 0.36 12.41
N ILE A 4 -12.05 -0.65 11.54
CA ILE A 4 -12.10 -0.48 10.09
C ILE A 4 -13.25 0.46 9.70
N GLY A 5 -14.43 0.31 10.33
CA GLY A 5 -15.58 1.18 10.07
C GLY A 5 -15.29 2.66 10.30
N LEU A 6 -14.68 2.98 11.44
CA LEU A 6 -14.27 4.35 11.77
C LEU A 6 -13.20 4.87 10.82
N THR A 7 -12.27 4.01 10.39
CA THR A 7 -11.24 4.38 9.41
C THR A 7 -11.88 4.76 8.07
N LEU A 8 -12.82 3.95 7.58
CA LEU A 8 -13.58 4.24 6.35
C LEU A 8 -14.41 5.51 6.48
N LYS A 9 -15.05 5.73 7.63
CA LYS A 9 -15.84 6.94 7.91
C LYS A 9 -14.97 8.20 7.85
N ASN A 10 -13.84 8.19 8.55
CA ASN A 10 -12.92 9.32 8.59
C ASN A 10 -12.35 9.60 7.19
N ALA A 11 -12.01 8.55 6.43
CA ALA A 11 -11.49 8.72 5.08
C ALA A 11 -12.54 9.29 4.12
N ARG A 12 -13.81 8.88 4.25
CA ARG A 12 -14.93 9.49 3.52
C ARG A 12 -15.06 10.98 3.84
N GLU A 13 -15.02 11.32 5.13
CA GLU A 13 -15.17 12.71 5.60
C GLU A 13 -13.98 13.59 5.18
N ASN A 14 -12.76 13.05 5.15
CA ASN A 14 -11.58 13.74 4.63
C ASN A 14 -11.64 14.03 3.11
N LYS A 15 -12.49 13.32 2.37
CA LYS A 15 -12.81 13.58 0.97
C LYS A 15 -14.03 14.51 0.80
N ASP A 16 -14.58 15.04 1.89
CA ASP A 16 -15.82 15.83 1.94
C ASP A 16 -17.02 15.11 1.30
N TYR A 17 -17.02 13.77 1.33
CA TYR A 17 -18.10 12.98 0.74
C TYR A 17 -19.21 12.69 1.74
N THR A 18 -20.45 12.89 1.31
CA THR A 18 -21.61 12.32 2.00
C THR A 18 -21.74 10.83 1.67
N GLN A 19 -22.40 10.05 2.53
CA GLN A 19 -22.70 8.64 2.22
C GLN A 19 -23.54 8.51 0.93
N LYS A 20 -24.40 9.49 0.62
CA LYS A 20 -25.15 9.55 -0.64
C LYS A 20 -24.21 9.71 -1.83
N ARG A 21 -23.21 10.59 -1.72
CA ARG A 21 -22.21 10.82 -2.77
C ARG A 21 -21.39 9.56 -3.06
N VAL A 22 -21.00 8.83 -2.01
CA VAL A 22 -20.28 7.55 -2.17
C VAL A 22 -21.14 6.51 -2.88
N MET A 23 -22.42 6.41 -2.53
CA MET A 23 -23.36 5.54 -3.23
C MET A 23 -23.46 5.89 -4.72
N GLU A 24 -23.55 7.17 -5.08
CA GLU A 24 -23.56 7.61 -6.47
C GLU A 24 -22.28 7.25 -7.23
N LEU A 25 -21.13 7.28 -6.55
CA LEU A 25 -19.81 7.01 -7.15
C LEU A 25 -19.49 5.51 -7.27
N THR A 26 -20.06 4.67 -6.41
CA THR A 26 -19.64 3.26 -6.25
C THR A 26 -20.76 2.25 -6.46
N GLY A 27 -22.02 2.68 -6.42
CA GLY A 27 -23.19 1.80 -6.36
C GLY A 27 -23.41 1.15 -4.99
N ILE A 28 -22.55 1.38 -4.00
CA ILE A 28 -22.70 0.81 -2.65
C ILE A 28 -23.87 1.48 -1.95
N ASN A 29 -24.87 0.69 -1.54
CA ASN A 29 -26.07 1.23 -0.90
C ASN A 29 -25.73 2.05 0.37
N ARG A 30 -26.38 3.20 0.54
CA ARG A 30 -26.17 4.10 1.70
C ARG A 30 -26.33 3.39 3.06
N LYS A 31 -27.29 2.46 3.17
CA LYS A 31 -27.52 1.68 4.40
C LYS A 31 -26.36 0.73 4.67
N SER A 32 -25.86 0.05 3.63
CA SER A 32 -24.69 -0.84 3.75
C SER A 32 -23.45 -0.04 4.15
N LEU A 33 -23.18 1.09 3.48
CA LEU A 33 -22.07 1.97 3.82
C LEU A 33 -22.15 2.47 5.27
N SER A 34 -23.33 2.91 5.71
CA SER A 34 -23.56 3.28 7.11
C SER A 34 -23.34 2.10 8.06
N GLY A 35 -23.71 0.89 7.65
CA GLY A 35 -23.44 -0.33 8.44
C GLY A 35 -21.95 -0.57 8.60
N TYR A 36 -21.17 -0.44 7.51
CA TYR A 36 -19.71 -0.57 7.53
C TYR A 36 -19.07 0.48 8.44
N GLU A 37 -19.45 1.75 8.27
CA GLU A 37 -18.87 2.87 9.02
C GLU A 37 -19.14 2.81 10.54
N ASN A 38 -20.19 2.10 10.96
CA ASN A 38 -20.55 1.92 12.37
C ASN A 38 -20.23 0.51 12.89
N ASN A 39 -19.50 -0.32 12.14
CA ASN A 39 -19.15 -1.71 12.48
C ASN A 39 -20.37 -2.62 12.75
N VAL A 40 -21.50 -2.32 12.11
CA VAL A 40 -22.70 -3.19 12.14
C VAL A 40 -22.53 -4.38 11.19
N ALA A 41 -21.78 -4.17 10.11
CA ALA A 41 -21.41 -5.20 9.15
C ALA A 41 -20.00 -4.90 8.62
N GLU A 42 -19.38 -5.89 8.00
CA GLU A 42 -18.10 -5.71 7.30
C GLU A 42 -18.33 -5.69 5.78
N PRO A 43 -17.60 -4.85 5.04
CA PRO A 43 -17.62 -4.91 3.58
C PRO A 43 -16.94 -6.19 3.08
N ASP A 44 -17.46 -6.78 2.00
CA ASP A 44 -16.70 -7.82 1.30
C ASP A 44 -15.42 -7.23 0.65
N LEU A 45 -14.51 -8.10 0.18
CA LEU A 45 -13.23 -7.67 -0.37
C LEU A 45 -13.35 -6.71 -1.56
N ASN A 46 -14.36 -6.89 -2.42
CA ASN A 46 -14.58 -6.04 -3.58
C ASN A 46 -15.09 -4.65 -3.18
N THR A 47 -16.01 -4.61 -2.23
CA THR A 47 -16.56 -3.40 -1.63
C THR A 47 -15.46 -2.64 -0.89
N PHE A 48 -14.65 -3.35 -0.10
CA PHE A 48 -13.50 -2.77 0.59
C PHE A 48 -12.50 -2.17 -0.38
N ALA A 49 -12.09 -2.91 -1.42
CA ALA A 49 -11.15 -2.42 -2.42
C ALA A 49 -11.71 -1.19 -3.19
N THR A 50 -13.02 -1.16 -3.42
CA THR A 50 -13.70 -0.01 -4.06
C THR A 50 -13.65 1.23 -3.16
N LEU A 51 -13.97 1.08 -1.87
CA LEU A 51 -13.89 2.18 -0.91
C LEU A 51 -12.45 2.64 -0.69
N ALA A 52 -11.50 1.71 -0.58
CA ALA A 52 -10.08 2.02 -0.42
C ALA A 52 -9.54 2.84 -1.60
N ARG A 53 -9.87 2.46 -2.84
CA ARG A 53 -9.51 3.26 -4.03
C ARG A 53 -10.21 4.62 -4.05
N LEU A 54 -11.50 4.68 -3.70
CA LEU A 54 -12.23 5.95 -3.70
C LEU A 54 -11.65 6.95 -2.69
N TYR A 55 -11.19 6.46 -1.55
CA TYR A 55 -10.69 7.29 -0.45
C TYR A 55 -9.16 7.45 -0.44
N ASP A 56 -8.44 6.87 -1.41
CA ASP A 56 -6.98 6.80 -1.46
C ASP A 56 -6.35 6.19 -0.19
N LEU A 57 -6.93 5.07 0.29
CA LEU A 57 -6.42 4.31 1.43
C LEU A 57 -5.53 3.15 0.98
N SER A 58 -4.45 2.91 1.73
CA SER A 58 -3.71 1.65 1.63
C SER A 58 -4.44 0.53 2.39
N ALA A 59 -4.65 -0.61 1.73
CA ALA A 59 -5.21 -1.79 2.37
C ALA A 59 -4.33 -2.24 3.55
N ASP A 60 -3.01 -2.13 3.44
CA ASP A 60 -2.07 -2.50 4.49
C ASP A 60 -2.25 -1.64 5.74
N GLU A 61 -2.47 -0.34 5.57
CA GLU A 61 -2.68 0.60 6.68
C GLU A 61 -4.04 0.39 7.36
N VAL A 62 -5.07 0.06 6.59
CA VAL A 62 -6.43 -0.13 7.11
C VAL A 62 -6.56 -1.49 7.82
N LEU A 63 -5.96 -2.54 7.26
CA LEU A 63 -6.00 -3.91 7.79
C LEU A 63 -4.87 -4.21 8.78
N GLU A 64 -3.99 -3.23 9.05
CA GLU A 64 -2.80 -3.40 9.89
C GLU A 64 -1.87 -4.53 9.41
N ILE A 65 -1.83 -4.74 8.08
CA ILE A 65 -0.87 -5.64 7.46
C ILE A 65 0.47 -4.93 7.52
N LYS A 66 1.25 -5.24 8.56
CA LYS A 66 2.65 -4.84 8.59
C LYS A 66 3.34 -5.59 7.45
N PRO A 67 4.07 -4.90 6.55
CA PRO A 67 4.89 -5.61 5.59
C PRO A 67 5.80 -6.56 6.37
N GLY A 68 5.70 -7.87 6.06
CA GLY A 68 6.40 -8.96 6.77
C GLY A 68 7.91 -8.92 6.64
N HIS A 69 8.44 -7.92 5.96
CA HIS A 69 9.82 -7.52 5.98
C HIS A 69 9.80 -6.05 6.32
N ALA A 70 10.62 -5.63 7.29
CA ALA A 70 10.88 -4.24 7.58
C ALA A 70 10.80 -3.44 6.28
N SER A 71 10.01 -2.37 6.24
CA SER A 71 10.34 -1.25 5.35
C SER A 71 11.83 -1.05 5.57
N LEU A 72 12.67 -1.55 4.66
CA LEU A 72 14.10 -1.36 4.76
C LEU A 72 14.22 0.14 4.68
N SER A 73 14.48 0.78 5.82
CA SER A 73 14.93 2.15 5.83
C SER A 73 16.29 2.09 5.17
N LEU A 74 16.30 2.18 3.84
CA LEU A 74 17.50 2.13 3.05
C LEU A 74 18.40 3.23 3.57
N SER A 75 19.61 2.86 3.96
CA SER A 75 20.67 3.81 4.19
C SER A 75 20.85 4.70 2.97
N ARG A 76 21.51 5.85 3.17
CA ARG A 76 21.85 6.76 2.09
C ARG A 76 22.66 6.05 0.98
N LEU A 77 23.48 5.06 1.34
CA LEU A 77 24.27 4.29 0.39
C LEU A 77 23.40 3.34 -0.44
N GLU A 78 22.50 2.60 0.20
CA GLU A 78 21.55 1.71 -0.49
C GLU A 78 20.63 2.50 -1.43
N THR A 79 20.13 3.66 -0.98
CA THR A 79 19.34 4.57 -1.83
C THR A 79 20.14 5.02 -3.06
N ARG A 80 21.41 5.41 -2.87
CA ARG A 80 22.27 5.83 -3.98
C ARG A 80 22.54 4.68 -4.95
N MET A 81 22.76 3.46 -4.45
CA MET A 81 22.94 2.27 -5.27
C MET A 81 21.72 2.01 -6.15
N LEU A 82 20.51 2.05 -5.57
CA LEU A 82 19.27 1.84 -6.32
C LEU A 82 19.03 2.94 -7.37
N LEU A 83 19.32 4.21 -7.05
CA LEU A 83 19.21 5.30 -8.02
C LEU A 83 20.12 5.10 -9.23
N VAL A 84 21.37 4.65 -9.00
CA VAL A 84 22.30 4.31 -10.08
C VAL A 84 21.81 3.07 -10.84
N PHE A 85 21.32 2.05 -10.14
CA PHE A 85 20.81 0.84 -10.77
C PHE A 85 19.63 1.12 -11.70
N HIS A 86 18.67 1.96 -11.27
CA HIS A 86 17.49 2.33 -12.05
C HIS A 86 17.82 3.19 -13.28
N SER A 87 18.96 3.88 -13.31
CA SER A 87 19.36 4.67 -14.49
C SER A 87 19.97 3.82 -15.61
N LEU A 88 20.24 2.54 -15.35
CA LEU A 88 20.76 1.59 -16.34
C LEU A 88 19.62 0.93 -17.13
N SER A 89 19.88 0.58 -18.38
CA SER A 89 19.03 -0.32 -19.16
C SER A 89 18.97 -1.71 -18.52
N GLU A 90 17.92 -2.48 -18.76
CA GLU A 90 17.74 -3.81 -18.18
C GLU A 90 18.93 -4.77 -18.44
N GLU A 91 19.52 -4.75 -19.64
CA GLU A 91 20.73 -5.52 -19.96
C GLU A 91 21.90 -5.18 -19.03
N ARG A 92 22.17 -3.88 -18.86
CA ARG A 92 23.22 -3.36 -17.96
C ARG A 92 22.91 -3.60 -16.48
N GLN A 93 21.64 -3.60 -16.09
CA GLN A 93 21.23 -3.99 -14.74
C GLN A 93 21.62 -5.44 -14.44
N ARG A 94 21.39 -6.36 -15.38
CA ARG A 94 21.80 -7.76 -15.24
C ARG A 94 23.32 -7.91 -15.14
N GLU A 95 24.07 -7.22 -16.00
CA GLU A 95 25.54 -7.22 -15.93
C GLU A 95 26.04 -6.68 -14.58
N PHE A 96 25.47 -5.58 -14.11
CA PHE A 96 25.81 -4.99 -12.82
C PHE A 96 25.57 -5.96 -11.66
N LEU A 97 24.44 -6.69 -11.65
CA LEU A 97 24.15 -7.69 -10.64
C LEU A 97 25.19 -8.81 -10.62
N VAL A 98 25.56 -9.35 -11.79
CA VAL A 98 26.58 -10.40 -11.88
C VAL A 98 27.91 -9.93 -11.29
N GLN A 99 28.34 -8.71 -11.60
CA GLN A 99 29.57 -8.14 -11.08
C GLN A 99 29.51 -7.89 -9.56
N LEU A 100 28.38 -7.35 -9.08
CA LEU A 100 28.17 -7.10 -7.65
C LEU A 100 28.18 -8.39 -6.84
N GLU A 101 27.54 -9.45 -7.34
CA GLU A 101 27.55 -10.78 -6.72
C GLU A 101 28.95 -11.39 -6.69
N ALA A 102 29.69 -11.30 -7.80
CA ALA A 102 31.06 -11.79 -7.87
C ALA A 102 31.97 -11.06 -6.86
N LEU A 103 31.83 -9.73 -6.76
CA LEU A 103 32.57 -8.92 -5.80
C LEU A 103 32.18 -9.26 -4.37
N SER A 104 30.88 -9.43 -4.08
CA SER A 104 30.40 -9.80 -2.76
C SER A 104 30.95 -11.16 -2.32
N LYS A 105 30.97 -12.15 -3.22
CA LYS A 105 31.59 -13.45 -2.95
C LYS A 105 33.08 -13.33 -2.65
N TYR A 106 33.83 -12.56 -3.46
CA TYR A 106 35.26 -12.34 -3.22
C TYR A 106 35.53 -11.71 -1.85
N LEU A 107 34.80 -10.65 -1.50
CA LEU A 107 34.97 -9.97 -0.21
C LEU A 107 34.56 -10.83 0.98
N GLY A 108 33.59 -11.74 0.83
CA GLY A 108 33.17 -12.68 1.88
C GLY A 108 34.09 -13.89 2.07
N THR A 109 35.11 -14.06 1.21
CA THR A 109 36.11 -15.15 1.33
C THR A 109 37.41 -14.73 2.02
N GLN A 110 37.54 -13.45 2.40
CA GLN A 110 38.64 -12.90 3.21
C GLN A 110 38.20 -12.78 4.67
#